data_AF-A0A5N7BSS2-F1
#
_entry.id   AF-A0A5N7BSS2-F1
#
_cell.length_a   1.000
_cell.length_b   1.000
_cell.length_c   1.000
_cell.angle_alpha   90.00
_cell.angle_beta   90.00
_cell.angle_gamma   90.00
#
_symmetry.space_group_name_H-M   'P 1'
#
loop_
_entity.id
_entity.type
_entity.pdbx_description
1 polymer ?
#
loop_
_entity_poly.entity_id
_entity_poly.type
_entity_poly.pdbx_seq_one_letter_code
_entity_poly.pdbx_strand_id
1 'polypeptide(L)'
;MIVGLDVTLPTGAPKGSQAFAPSVAGMSRGRKEGIDNLDIMMKQHFNLWKTEGKHAPFSENILAYRDGISEGQYLKCLTEELPLIRKACREIYPKEMQEKNLPRISIINVDKRHHTRFYLTESQTADENGSTPPGTIVDRGIYLGWTCHEENQSLLCCSIRRSGM
;
A
#
# COMPACT_ATOMS: atom_id res chain seq x y z
N MET A 1 -6.19 12.54 1.27
CA MET A 1 -7.00 11.30 1.13
C MET A 1 -6.10 10.12 1.38
N ILE A 2 -6.56 9.12 2.13
CA ILE A 2 -5.82 7.87 2.39
C ILE A 2 -6.57 6.72 1.74
N VAL A 3 -5.86 5.88 0.99
CA VAL A 3 -6.42 4.73 0.28
C VAL A 3 -5.62 3.50 0.67
N GLY A 4 -6.31 2.43 1.07
CA GLY A 4 -5.71 1.11 1.24
C GLY A 4 -5.97 0.25 0.01
N LEU A 5 -4.92 -0.33 -0.56
CA LEU A 5 -4.93 -1.19 -1.73
C LEU A 5 -4.39 -2.57 -1.32
N ASP A 6 -5.26 -3.57 -1.25
CA ASP A 6 -4.89 -4.96 -0.96
C ASP A 6 -5.39 -5.88 -2.07
N VAL A 7 -4.62 -6.91 -2.40
CA VAL A 7 -5.03 -7.97 -3.32
C VAL A 7 -5.00 -9.28 -2.56
N THR A 8 -6.17 -9.78 -2.18
CA THR A 8 -6.26 -11.09 -1.53
C THR A 8 -6.40 -12.18 -2.58
N LEU A 9 -5.33 -12.96 -2.77
CA LEU A 9 -5.38 -14.16 -3.59
C LEU A 9 -6.07 -15.30 -2.82
N PRO A 10 -7.02 -16.04 -3.42
CA PRO A 10 -7.63 -17.20 -2.77
C PRO A 10 -6.58 -18.32 -2.62
N THR A 11 -6.30 -18.71 -1.38
CA THR A 11 -5.44 -19.84 -1.06
C THR A 11 -6.09 -21.15 -1.52
N GLY A 12 -5.37 -21.96 -2.31
CA GLY A 12 -5.84 -23.27 -2.78
C GLY A 12 -6.71 -23.28 -4.03
N ALA A 13 -7.04 -22.11 -4.62
CA ALA A 13 -7.90 -22.06 -5.79
C ALA A 13 -7.13 -22.44 -7.08
N PRO A 14 -7.72 -23.21 -8.02
CA PRO A 14 -7.07 -23.65 -9.26
C PRO A 14 -6.55 -22.46 -10.09
N LYS A 15 -5.52 -22.70 -10.93
CA LYS A 15 -5.00 -21.66 -11.85
C LYS A 15 -6.17 -21.16 -12.73
N GLY A 16 -6.60 -19.92 -12.52
CA GLY A 16 -7.75 -19.31 -13.19
C GLY A 16 -8.80 -18.69 -12.25
N SER A 17 -8.70 -18.93 -10.94
CA SER A 17 -9.63 -18.35 -9.96
C SER A 17 -9.37 -16.88 -9.68
N GLN A 18 -10.45 -16.13 -9.46
CA GLN A 18 -10.47 -14.68 -9.27
C GLN A 18 -10.00 -14.29 -7.87
N ALA A 19 -9.24 -13.21 -7.77
CA ALA A 19 -8.81 -12.63 -6.50
C ALA A 19 -9.76 -11.49 -6.07
N PHE A 20 -10.05 -11.40 -4.77
CA PHE A 20 -10.97 -10.41 -4.20
C PHE A 20 -10.20 -9.43 -3.31
N ALA A 21 -10.49 -8.13 -3.44
CA ALA A 21 -9.89 -7.06 -2.66
C ALA A 21 -10.97 -6.38 -1.78
N PRO A 22 -10.83 -6.33 -0.44
CA PRO A 22 -11.88 -5.84 0.46
C PRO A 22 -11.85 -4.31 0.69
N SER A 23 -10.89 -3.56 0.15
CA SER A 23 -10.77 -2.11 0.33
C SER A 23 -10.48 -1.42 -0.99
N VAL A 24 -11.44 -0.62 -1.47
CA VAL A 24 -11.59 -0.19 -2.87
C VAL A 24 -11.62 -1.43 -3.76
N ALA A 25 -12.82 -1.89 -4.11
CA ALA A 25 -13.06 -3.24 -4.63
C ALA A 25 -12.62 -3.41 -6.09
N GLY A 26 -11.50 -4.10 -6.29
CA GLY A 26 -10.95 -4.46 -7.60
C GLY A 26 -10.83 -5.96 -7.74
N MET A 27 -11.45 -6.50 -8.78
CA MET A 27 -11.42 -7.92 -9.08
C MET A 27 -10.30 -8.18 -10.08
N SER A 28 -9.22 -8.83 -9.64
CA SER A 28 -8.11 -9.23 -10.50
C SER A 28 -8.43 -10.58 -11.16
N ARG A 29 -8.22 -10.68 -12.48
CA ARG A 29 -8.45 -11.94 -13.22
C ARG A 29 -7.23 -12.86 -13.06
N GLY A 30 -7.44 -13.97 -12.36
CA GLY A 30 -6.41 -15.00 -12.11
C GLY A 30 -5.48 -14.64 -10.94
N ARG A 31 -4.43 -15.45 -10.72
CA ARG A 31 -3.42 -15.23 -9.67
C ARG A 31 -2.43 -14.10 -10.06
N LYS A 32 -2.93 -12.93 -10.41
CA LYS A 32 -2.11 -11.78 -10.78
C LYS A 32 -2.07 -10.81 -9.60
N GLU A 33 -0.89 -10.46 -9.11
CA GLU A 33 -0.71 -9.53 -7.98
C GLU A 33 -0.99 -8.05 -8.34
N GLY A 34 -1.22 -7.74 -9.62
CA GLY A 34 -1.66 -6.42 -10.07
C GLY A 34 -3.18 -6.23 -9.93
N ILE A 35 -3.58 -5.00 -9.61
CA ILE A 35 -4.98 -4.60 -9.51
C ILE A 35 -5.53 -4.22 -10.89
N ASP A 36 -6.36 -5.09 -11.46
CA ASP A 36 -7.11 -4.76 -12.68
C ASP A 36 -8.21 -3.72 -12.37
N ASN A 37 -8.47 -2.78 -13.31
CA ASN A 37 -9.49 -1.73 -13.20
C ASN A 37 -9.31 -0.74 -12.02
N LEU A 38 -8.08 -0.56 -11.52
CA LEU A 38 -7.76 0.40 -10.48
C LEU A 38 -8.24 1.83 -10.81
N ASP A 39 -8.24 2.20 -12.10
CA ASP A 39 -8.73 3.50 -12.55
C ASP A 39 -10.23 3.70 -12.28
N ILE A 40 -11.05 2.68 -12.52
CA ILE A 40 -12.51 2.73 -12.25
C ILE A 40 -12.77 2.87 -10.75
N MET A 41 -12.04 2.10 -9.95
CA MET A 41 -12.27 2.06 -8.50
C MET A 41 -11.81 3.36 -7.83
N MET A 42 -10.67 3.90 -8.26
CA MET A 42 -10.20 5.22 -7.83
C MET A 42 -11.20 6.32 -8.21
N LYS A 43 -11.80 6.24 -9.41
CA LYS A 43 -12.84 7.18 -9.83
C LYS A 43 -14.05 7.17 -8.90
N GLN A 44 -14.54 5.97 -8.57
CA GLN A 44 -15.64 5.81 -7.61
C GLN A 44 -15.27 6.38 -6.24
N HIS A 45 -14.05 6.10 -5.76
CA HIS A 45 -13.58 6.60 -4.48
C HIS A 45 -13.47 8.13 -4.44
N PHE A 46 -12.97 8.76 -5.51
CA PHE A 46 -12.92 10.23 -5.61
C PHE A 46 -14.31 10.86 -5.61
N ASN A 47 -15.29 10.23 -6.27
CA ASN A 47 -16.66 10.70 -6.25
C ASN A 47 -17.26 10.59 -4.85
N LEU A 48 -17.11 9.45 -4.18
CA LEU A 48 -17.58 9.24 -2.80
C LEU A 48 -16.97 10.27 -1.83
N TRP A 49 -15.68 10.55 -1.96
CA TRP A 49 -15.01 11.58 -1.16
C TRP A 49 -15.66 12.96 -1.31
N LYS A 50 -16.02 13.33 -2.54
CA LYS A 50 -16.66 14.61 -2.83
C LYS A 50 -18.12 14.64 -2.35
N THR A 51 -18.88 13.56 -2.57
CA THR A 51 -20.32 13.52 -2.29
C THR A 51 -20.63 13.23 -0.83
N GLU A 52 -20.04 12.19 -0.26
CA GLU A 52 -20.31 11.75 1.12
C GLU A 52 -19.45 12.51 2.11
N GLY A 53 -18.18 12.74 1.79
CA GLY A 53 -17.26 13.53 2.63
C GLY A 53 -17.57 15.02 2.63
N LYS A 54 -18.42 15.51 1.71
CA LYS A 54 -18.72 16.94 1.48
C LYS A 54 -17.45 17.80 1.35
N HIS A 55 -16.35 17.20 0.92
CA HIS A 55 -15.07 17.88 0.74
C HIS A 55 -15.03 18.46 -0.68
N ALA A 56 -15.06 19.78 -0.76
CA ALA A 56 -14.74 20.55 -1.96
C ALA A 56 -13.62 21.53 -1.62
N PRO A 57 -12.48 21.56 -2.33
CA PRO A 57 -12.13 20.83 -3.56
C PRO A 57 -11.69 19.35 -3.36
N PHE A 58 -11.32 18.67 -4.45
CA PHE A 58 -10.68 17.34 -4.38
C PHE A 58 -9.36 17.39 -3.60
N SER A 59 -8.93 16.24 -3.06
CA SER A 59 -7.73 16.19 -2.23
C SER A 59 -6.45 16.50 -2.99
N GLU A 60 -5.63 17.41 -2.47
CA GLU A 60 -4.32 17.74 -3.08
C GLU A 60 -3.26 16.64 -2.89
N ASN A 61 -3.38 15.85 -1.82
CA ASN A 61 -2.45 14.78 -1.46
C ASN A 61 -3.19 13.44 -1.31
N ILE A 62 -2.70 12.42 -2.00
CA ILE A 62 -3.21 11.04 -1.94
C ILE A 62 -2.10 10.16 -1.38
N LEU A 63 -2.40 9.47 -0.28
CA LEU A 63 -1.54 8.46 0.33
C LEU A 63 -2.14 7.08 0.07
N ALA A 64 -1.46 6.26 -0.72
CA ALA A 64 -1.89 4.91 -1.05
C ALA A 64 -1.03 3.89 -0.31
N TYR A 65 -1.63 3.10 0.58
CA TYR A 65 -0.97 1.96 1.22
C TYR A 65 -1.22 0.71 0.41
N ARG A 66 -0.16 0.07 -0.10
CA ARG A 66 -0.26 -1.13 -0.94
C ARG A 66 0.25 -2.35 -0.18
N ASP A 67 -0.63 -3.29 0.15
CA ASP A 67 -0.31 -4.50 0.95
C ASP A 67 0.03 -5.71 0.06
N GLY A 68 1.06 -6.48 0.41
CA GLY A 68 1.33 -7.77 -0.22
C GLY A 68 2.02 -7.70 -1.59
N ILE A 69 2.90 -6.72 -1.79
CA ILE A 69 3.81 -6.69 -2.95
C ILE A 69 5.17 -7.23 -2.53
N SER A 70 5.67 -8.22 -3.26
CA SER A 70 7.06 -8.71 -3.10
C SER A 70 8.07 -7.75 -3.74
N GLU A 71 9.30 -7.69 -3.23
CA GLU A 71 10.36 -6.78 -3.70
C GLU A 71 10.54 -6.76 -5.24
N GLY A 72 10.54 -7.93 -5.88
CA GLY A 72 10.66 -8.05 -7.35
C GLY A 72 9.48 -7.50 -8.15
N GLN A 73 8.46 -6.95 -7.50
CA GLN A 73 7.25 -6.42 -8.12
C GLN A 73 7.01 -4.94 -7.82
N TYR A 74 7.90 -4.28 -7.06
CA TYR A 74 7.84 -2.83 -6.87
C TYR A 74 7.81 -2.08 -8.20
N LEU A 75 8.65 -2.52 -9.15
CA LEU A 75 8.67 -1.94 -10.48
C LEU A 75 7.31 -2.07 -11.18
N LYS A 76 6.61 -3.20 -11.02
CA LYS A 76 5.27 -3.39 -11.60
C LYS A 76 4.23 -2.46 -10.98
N CYS A 77 4.29 -2.22 -9.67
CA CYS A 77 3.44 -1.22 -9.02
C CYS A 77 3.66 0.18 -9.64
N LEU A 78 4.92 0.56 -9.88
CA LEU A 78 5.26 1.85 -10.47
C LEU A 78 4.89 1.94 -11.96
N THR A 79 5.03 0.86 -12.73
CA THR A 79 4.79 0.88 -14.18
C THR A 79 3.35 0.56 -14.58
N GLU A 80 2.60 -0.20 -13.77
CA GLU A 80 1.22 -0.61 -14.08
C GLU A 80 0.19 0.15 -13.23
N GLU A 81 0.35 0.21 -11.90
CA GLU A 81 -0.68 0.78 -11.00
C GLU A 81 -0.65 2.31 -10.95
N LEU A 82 0.53 2.92 -10.80
CA LEU A 82 0.66 4.39 -10.72
C LEU A 82 0.09 5.12 -11.95
N PRO A 83 0.30 4.66 -13.20
CA PRO A 83 -0.33 5.27 -14.37
C PRO A 83 -1.87 5.17 -14.35
N LEU A 84 -2.44 4.09 -13.82
CA LEU A 84 -3.90 3.93 -13.69
C LEU A 84 -4.48 4.92 -12.68
N ILE A 85 -3.81 5.13 -11.54
CA ILE A 85 -4.20 6.15 -10.56
C ILE A 85 -4.12 7.54 -11.20
N ARG A 86 -3.01 7.86 -11.87
CA ARG A 86 -2.83 9.15 -12.57
C ARG A 86 -3.88 9.36 -13.66
N LYS A 87 -4.26 8.30 -14.39
CA LYS A 87 -5.35 8.33 -15.38
C LYS A 87 -6.68 8.70 -14.71
N ALA A 88 -7.04 8.04 -13.61
CA ALA A 88 -8.24 8.38 -12.85
C ALA A 88 -8.25 9.84 -12.36
N CYS A 89 -7.10 10.33 -11.87
CA CYS A 89 -6.97 11.73 -11.46
C CYS A 89 -7.19 12.68 -12.64
N ARG A 90 -6.58 12.43 -13.81
CA ARG A 90 -6.74 13.26 -15.02
C ARG A 90 -8.16 13.30 -15.55
N GLU A 91 -8.97 12.28 -15.30
CA GLU A 91 -10.36 12.24 -15.77
C GLU A 91 -11.33 12.96 -14.82
N ILE A 92 -11.06 12.96 -13.51
CA ILE A 92 -11.99 13.52 -12.51
C ILE A 92 -11.57 14.92 -12.03
N TYR A 93 -10.28 15.19 -11.89
CA TYR A 93 -9.82 16.44 -11.30
C TYR A 93 -10.03 17.61 -12.27
N PRO A 94 -10.51 18.78 -11.79
CA PRO A 94 -10.59 20.02 -12.56
C PRO A 94 -9.26 20.43 -13.20
N LYS A 95 -9.32 21.06 -14.37
CA LYS A 95 -8.14 21.54 -15.13
C LYS A 95 -7.22 22.43 -14.29
N GLU A 96 -7.79 23.31 -13.46
CA GLU A 96 -7.06 24.20 -12.56
C GLU A 96 -6.10 23.47 -11.60
N MET A 97 -6.47 22.26 -11.16
CA MET A 97 -5.61 21.42 -10.32
C MET A 97 -4.63 20.61 -11.16
N GLN A 98 -5.02 20.19 -12.36
CA GLN A 98 -4.13 19.50 -13.29
C GLN A 98 -2.96 20.38 -13.73
N GLU A 99 -3.21 21.66 -13.99
CA GLU A 99 -2.18 22.66 -14.33
C GLU A 99 -1.16 22.84 -13.20
N LYS A 100 -1.59 22.60 -11.95
CA LYS A 100 -0.73 22.63 -10.76
C LYS A 100 -0.06 21.30 -10.45
N ASN A 101 -0.16 20.30 -11.33
CA ASN A 101 0.31 18.92 -11.11
C ASN A 101 -0.27 18.28 -9.83
N LEU A 102 -1.52 18.60 -9.49
CA LEU A 102 -2.24 17.98 -8.39
C LEU A 102 -3.14 16.85 -8.92
N PRO A 103 -3.31 15.75 -8.16
CA PRO A 103 -2.83 15.52 -6.80
C PRO A 103 -1.40 14.92 -6.71
N ARG A 104 -0.69 15.22 -5.62
CA ARG A 104 0.56 14.54 -5.26
C ARG A 104 0.23 13.15 -4.73
N ILE A 105 0.80 12.12 -5.34
CA ILE A 105 0.54 10.72 -4.99
C ILE A 105 1.78 10.14 -4.34
N SER A 106 1.62 9.63 -3.12
CA SER A 106 2.64 8.86 -2.41
C SER A 106 2.13 7.43 -2.23
N ILE A 107 2.86 6.45 -2.75
CA ILE A 107 2.57 5.03 -2.57
C ILE A 107 3.51 4.50 -1.50
N ILE A 108 2.94 3.94 -0.43
CA ILE A 108 3.67 3.25 0.63
C ILE A 108 3.40 1.76 0.46
N ASN A 109 4.42 1.01 0.06
CA ASN A 109 4.35 -0.43 0.02
C ASN A 109 4.51 -0.97 1.44
N VAL A 110 3.57 -1.80 1.86
CA VAL A 110 3.55 -2.42 3.18
C VAL A 110 3.74 -3.92 2.99
N ASP A 111 4.87 -4.44 3.48
CA ASP A 111 5.10 -5.88 3.57
C ASP A 111 4.98 -6.33 5.04
N LYS A 112 4.01 -7.21 5.29
CA LYS A 112 3.73 -7.77 6.62
C LYS A 112 4.29 -9.18 6.80
N ARG A 113 4.71 -9.85 5.71
CA ARG A 113 5.07 -11.27 5.70
C ARG A 113 6.52 -11.46 5.25
N HIS A 114 7.43 -10.71 5.87
CA HIS A 114 8.86 -10.79 5.62
C HIS A 114 9.57 -11.72 6.61
N HIS A 115 10.77 -12.18 6.24
CA HIS A 115 11.62 -13.01 7.11
C HIS A 115 12.45 -12.20 8.14
N THR A 116 12.31 -10.87 8.18
CA THR A 116 13.03 -10.01 9.12
C THR A 116 12.42 -10.12 10.52
N ARG A 117 13.25 -10.44 11.51
CA ARG A 117 12.87 -10.51 12.93
C ARG A 117 13.80 -9.64 13.76
N PHE A 118 13.22 -8.90 14.68
CA PHE A 118 13.97 -8.05 15.61
C PHE A 118 14.06 -8.73 16.97
N TYR A 119 15.26 -8.70 17.54
CA TYR A 119 15.54 -9.16 18.89
C TYR A 119 16.07 -7.99 19.70
N LEU A 120 15.63 -7.90 20.95
CA LEU A 120 16.07 -6.84 21.85
C LEU A 120 17.46 -7.15 22.39
N THR A 121 18.32 -6.13 22.42
CA THR A 121 19.63 -6.22 23.05
C THR A 121 19.52 -6.30 24.57
N GLU A 122 18.48 -5.69 25.16
CA GLU A 122 18.24 -5.63 26.60
C GLU A 122 16.88 -6.23 26.96
N SER A 123 16.88 -7.30 27.76
CA SER A 123 15.67 -8.02 28.18
C SER A 123 14.69 -7.20 29.00
N GLN A 124 15.14 -6.08 29.60
CA GLN A 124 14.31 -5.19 30.42
C GLN A 124 13.38 -4.29 29.58
N THR A 125 13.67 -4.14 28.29
CA THR A 125 12.84 -3.35 27.34
C THR A 125 11.82 -4.20 26.59
N ALA A 126 11.77 -5.50 26.92
CA ALA A 126 10.87 -6.43 26.29
C ALA A 126 9.43 -6.22 26.74
N ASP A 127 8.52 -6.34 25.79
CA ASP A 127 7.10 -6.48 26.09
C ASP A 127 6.86 -7.81 26.86
N GLU A 128 5.67 -7.97 27.45
CA GLU A 128 5.29 -9.15 28.26
C GLU A 128 5.50 -10.49 27.50
N ASN A 129 5.56 -10.43 26.18
CA ASN A 129 5.76 -11.56 25.27
C ASN A 129 7.21 -11.79 24.81
N GLY A 130 8.20 -11.07 25.37
CA GLY A 130 9.60 -11.18 24.97
C GLY A 130 9.90 -10.61 23.58
N SER A 131 8.97 -9.83 23.02
CA SER A 131 9.07 -9.21 21.70
C SER A 131 9.43 -7.73 21.81
N THR A 132 9.86 -7.13 20.69
CA THR A 132 10.07 -5.68 20.61
C THR A 132 8.78 -4.93 20.92
N PRO A 133 8.82 -3.84 21.71
CA PRO A 133 7.63 -3.09 22.05
C PRO A 133 6.97 -2.51 20.78
N PRO A 134 5.62 -2.39 20.76
CA PRO A 134 4.92 -1.73 19.67
C PRO A 134 5.39 -0.28 19.53
N GLY A 135 5.53 0.19 18.29
CA GLY A 135 6.12 1.49 17.98
C GLY A 135 7.63 1.47 17.74
N THR A 136 8.29 0.30 17.81
CA THR A 136 9.70 0.19 17.42
C THR A 136 9.86 0.50 15.92
N ILE A 137 10.65 1.53 15.60
CA ILE A 137 10.98 1.94 14.23
C ILE A 137 12.45 1.61 13.98
N VAL A 138 12.70 0.85 12.91
CA VAL A 138 14.06 0.56 12.45
C VAL A 138 14.22 1.11 11.04
N ASP A 139 14.99 2.19 10.97
CA ASP A 139 15.21 2.98 9.75
C ASP A 139 16.69 3.04 9.35
N ARG A 140 17.57 2.24 9.98
CA ARG A 140 19.02 2.23 9.71
C ARG A 140 19.61 0.83 9.81
N GLY A 141 20.54 0.51 8.90
CA GLY A 141 21.48 -0.59 9.03
C GLY A 141 21.04 -1.98 8.53
N ILE A 142 19.78 -2.16 8.11
CA ILE A 142 19.23 -3.47 7.70
C ILE A 142 18.76 -3.47 6.23
N TYR A 143 18.60 -2.31 5.62
CA TYR A 143 18.32 -2.22 4.19
C TYR A 143 19.55 -2.63 3.37
N LEU A 144 19.29 -3.36 2.29
CA LEU A 144 20.26 -3.83 1.33
C LEU A 144 21.19 -2.69 0.87
N GLY A 145 22.51 -2.94 0.92
CA GLY A 145 23.57 -2.04 0.48
C GLY A 145 23.66 -1.88 -1.04
N TRP A 146 22.54 -1.66 -1.72
CA TRP A 146 22.51 -1.33 -3.14
C TRP A 146 22.23 0.17 -3.30
N THR A 147 23.16 0.84 -3.96
CA THR A 147 23.02 2.20 -4.47
C THR A 147 21.80 2.28 -5.41
N CYS A 148 20.64 2.62 -4.87
CA CYS A 148 19.53 3.22 -5.61
C CYS A 148 18.99 4.36 -4.74
N HIS A 149 19.23 5.60 -5.16
CA HIS A 149 19.26 6.79 -4.32
C HIS A 149 17.86 7.31 -3.89
N GLU A 150 16.79 6.54 -4.04
CA GLU A 150 15.41 7.03 -3.94
C GLU A 150 14.41 6.11 -3.20
N GLU A 151 14.85 4.96 -2.65
CA GLU A 151 13.95 4.07 -1.90
C GLU A 151 14.09 4.29 -0.39
N ASN A 152 13.19 5.09 0.20
CA ASN A 152 13.07 5.21 1.66
C ASN A 152 12.36 3.97 2.21
N GLN A 153 13.13 2.97 2.64
CA GLN A 153 12.61 1.76 3.29
C GLN A 153 12.78 1.85 4.81
N SER A 154 11.66 1.87 5.54
CA SER A 154 11.64 1.86 7.00
C SER A 154 10.78 0.70 7.50
N LEU A 155 11.23 0.00 8.54
CA LEU A 155 10.46 -1.06 9.19
C LEU A 155 9.81 -0.52 10.45
N LEU A 156 8.49 -0.68 10.55
CA LEU A 156 7.68 -0.23 11.69
C LEU A 156 6.96 -1.41 12.33
N CYS A 157 7.28 -1.71 13.58
CA CYS A 157 6.58 -2.72 14.36
C CYS A 157 5.34 -2.11 15.04
N CYS A 158 4.17 -2.17 14.40
CA CYS A 158 2.93 -1.63 14.97
C CYS A 158 2.27 -2.55 16.02
N SER A 159 2.17 -3.86 15.75
CA SER A 159 1.62 -4.83 16.70
C SER A 159 2.02 -6.26 16.30
N ILE A 160 2.47 -7.07 17.25
CA ILE A 160 2.72 -8.49 17.01
C ILE A 160 1.48 -9.25 17.49
N ARG A 161 0.61 -9.66 16.56
CA ARG A 161 -0.43 -10.65 16.89
C ARG A 161 0.19 -12.04 16.84
N ARG A 162 0.03 -12.82 17.92
CA ARG A 162 0.28 -14.27 17.87
C ARG A 162 -0.54 -14.87 16.72
N SER A 163 0.14 -15.43 15.71
CA SER A 163 -0.45 -16.56 14.98
C SER A 163 -0.67 -17.66 16.03
N GLY A 164 -1.92 -18.07 16.21
CA GLY A 164 -2.39 -18.83 17.38
C GLY A 164 -1.52 -20.01 17.81
N MET A 165 -1.53 -20.23 19.13
CA MET A 165 -1.45 -21.59 19.69
C MET A 165 -2.78 -22.29 19.46
#